data_AF-A0A7X9J995-F1
#
_entry.id   AF-A0A7X9J995-F1
#
_cell.length_a   1.000
_cell.length_b   1.000
_cell.length_c   1.000
_cell.angle_alpha   90.00
_cell.angle_beta   90.00
_cell.angle_gamma   90.00
#
_symmetry.space_group_name_H-M   'P 1'
#
loop_
_entity.id
_entity.type
_entity.pdbx_description
1 polymer ?
#
loop_
_entity_poly.entity_id
_entity_poly.type
_entity_poly.pdbx_seq_one_letter_code
_entity_poly.pdbx_strand_id
1 'polypeptide(L)'
;MLDTLNFIHDLRWKYDVLPLENLAWDTNGAALANGSAAMVVMAGDQFTWLRQTYPDAPIQDFGFAPLPAGGADGKSVSLVGGNIAMVSSKASADQVEAAVYWRLFTQFNPDEIVRNYESGKSDPTVVVGAPELPLYVGDYEAATEAVEAEYANLPVANYKLFLDAVSSGKVGLQPEPLVAGQDFYSAMGTVLSTVVTDQNADVAATLKQAADTFQSNVLDQLK
;
A
#
# COMPACT_ATOMS: atom_id res chain seq x y z
N MET A 1 9.22 -4.41 -18.39
CA MET A 1 8.23 -5.36 -17.84
C MET A 1 8.72 -6.79 -17.92
N LEU A 2 9.11 -7.30 -19.09
CA LEU A 2 9.67 -8.67 -19.21
C LEU A 2 10.86 -8.90 -18.26
N ASP A 3 11.84 -7.99 -18.23
CA ASP A 3 12.99 -8.11 -17.33
C ASP A 3 12.58 -8.19 -15.85
N THR A 4 11.58 -7.43 -15.45
CA THR A 4 11.02 -7.44 -14.08
C THR A 4 10.34 -8.78 -13.77
N LEU A 5 9.57 -9.34 -14.71
CA LEU A 5 8.94 -10.64 -14.52
C LEU A 5 9.98 -11.77 -14.45
N ASN A 6 11.04 -11.71 -15.26
CA ASN A 6 12.16 -12.63 -15.17
C ASN A 6 12.91 -12.48 -13.83
N PHE A 7 13.05 -11.26 -13.32
CA PHE A 7 13.62 -11.04 -11.99
C PHE A 7 12.76 -11.68 -10.88
N ILE A 8 11.43 -11.54 -10.96
CA ILE A 8 10.50 -12.19 -10.01
C ILE A 8 10.58 -13.72 -10.13
N HIS A 9 10.67 -14.26 -11.36
CA HIS A 9 10.89 -15.68 -11.61
C HIS A 9 12.17 -16.19 -10.94
N ASP A 10 13.28 -15.46 -11.11
CA ASP A 10 14.57 -15.76 -10.46
C ASP A 10 14.46 -15.74 -8.93
N LEU A 11 13.78 -14.73 -8.34
CA LEU A 11 13.54 -14.67 -6.90
C LEU A 11 12.78 -15.90 -6.39
N ARG A 12 11.80 -16.39 -7.15
CA ARG A 12 11.00 -17.57 -6.81
C ARG A 12 11.79 -18.87 -6.95
N TRP A 13 12.44 -19.10 -8.09
CA TRP A 13 12.91 -20.44 -8.46
C TRP A 13 14.41 -20.63 -8.36
N LYS A 14 15.20 -19.56 -8.53
CA LYS A 14 16.67 -19.62 -8.48
C LYS A 14 17.18 -19.29 -7.08
N TYR A 15 16.62 -18.26 -6.45
CA TYR A 15 17.05 -17.81 -5.14
C TYR A 15 16.18 -18.32 -3.99
N ASP A 16 14.96 -18.80 -4.27
CA ASP A 16 14.01 -19.33 -3.29
C ASP A 16 13.74 -18.35 -2.12
N VAL A 17 13.55 -17.07 -2.46
CA VAL A 17 13.31 -15.97 -1.51
C VAL A 17 11.89 -15.39 -1.62
N LEU A 18 11.05 -16.04 -2.43
CA LEU A 18 9.67 -15.63 -2.67
C LEU A 18 8.70 -16.80 -2.39
N PRO A 19 8.50 -17.20 -1.12
CA PRO A 19 7.62 -18.30 -0.74
C PRO A 19 6.16 -18.01 -1.13
N LEU A 20 5.52 -18.96 -1.82
CA LEU A 20 4.20 -18.78 -2.44
C LEU A 20 3.11 -18.50 -1.40
N GLU A 21 3.20 -19.16 -0.26
CA GLU A 21 2.29 -19.03 0.87
C GLU A 21 2.26 -17.63 1.49
N ASN A 22 3.31 -16.82 1.28
CA ASN A 22 3.45 -15.48 1.86
C ASN A 22 3.17 -14.35 0.86
N LEU A 23 2.62 -14.65 -0.33
CA LEU A 23 2.38 -13.63 -1.37
C LEU A 23 1.01 -12.95 -1.28
N ALA A 24 0.14 -13.40 -0.38
CA ALA A 24 -1.13 -12.73 -0.13
C ALA A 24 -0.95 -11.55 0.83
N TRP A 25 -1.89 -10.61 0.78
CA TRP A 25 -1.86 -9.36 1.57
C TRP A 25 -1.87 -9.61 3.08
N ASP A 26 -2.51 -10.67 3.55
CA ASP A 26 -2.55 -11.05 4.96
C ASP A 26 -1.36 -11.92 5.35
N THR A 27 -0.96 -12.86 4.49
CA THR A 27 0.12 -13.80 4.81
C THR A 27 1.50 -13.16 4.78
N ASN A 28 1.73 -12.12 3.95
CA ASN A 28 3.00 -11.39 3.98
C ASN A 28 3.22 -10.70 5.35
N GLY A 29 2.22 -10.00 5.87
CA GLY A 29 2.30 -9.30 7.15
C GLY A 29 2.38 -10.28 8.32
N ALA A 30 1.65 -11.41 8.25
CA ALA A 30 1.77 -12.50 9.21
C ALA A 30 3.22 -13.02 9.29
N ALA A 31 3.89 -13.17 8.14
CA ALA A 31 5.26 -13.63 8.07
C ALA A 31 6.26 -12.66 8.70
N LEU A 32 6.03 -11.35 8.56
CA LEU A 32 6.81 -10.33 9.29
C LEU A 32 6.54 -10.41 10.79
N ALA A 33 5.27 -10.46 11.19
CA ALA A 33 4.83 -10.48 12.59
C ALA A 33 5.42 -11.65 13.39
N ASN A 34 5.49 -12.83 12.77
CA ASN A 34 5.98 -14.06 13.41
C ASN A 34 7.49 -14.30 13.20
N GLY A 35 8.19 -13.40 12.52
CA GLY A 35 9.63 -13.48 12.27
C GLY A 35 10.07 -14.50 11.22
N SER A 36 9.14 -15.06 10.43
CA SER A 36 9.48 -15.94 9.31
C SER A 36 9.94 -15.19 8.06
N ALA A 37 9.66 -13.89 7.95
CA ALA A 37 10.20 -12.99 6.93
C ALA A 37 10.95 -11.82 7.57
N ALA A 38 12.17 -11.56 7.09
CA ALA A 38 12.96 -10.40 7.52
C ALA A 38 12.57 -9.10 6.76
N MET A 39 11.99 -9.24 5.57
CA MET A 39 11.53 -8.14 4.73
C MET A 39 10.27 -8.56 4.00
N VAL A 40 9.33 -7.63 3.88
CA VAL A 40 8.10 -7.80 3.09
C VAL A 40 7.84 -6.52 2.31
N VAL A 41 7.17 -6.64 1.16
CA VAL A 41 6.67 -5.49 0.42
C VAL A 41 5.21 -5.29 0.81
N MET A 42 4.93 -4.17 1.46
CA MET A 42 3.63 -3.85 2.02
C MET A 42 3.30 -2.36 1.85
N ALA A 43 2.01 -2.05 1.88
CA ALA A 43 1.54 -0.67 2.05
C ALA A 43 1.70 -0.24 3.52
N GLY A 44 1.92 1.05 3.76
CA GLY A 44 2.21 1.56 5.10
C GLY A 44 1.06 1.38 6.10
N ASP A 45 -0.17 1.49 5.62
CA ASP A 45 -1.41 1.27 6.39
C ASP A 45 -1.54 -0.17 6.93
N GLN A 46 -0.83 -1.15 6.36
CA GLN A 46 -0.79 -2.50 6.91
C GLN A 46 -0.17 -2.55 8.33
N PHE A 47 0.59 -1.54 8.78
CA PHE A 47 1.03 -1.46 10.18
C PHE A 47 -0.16 -1.37 11.15
N THR A 48 -1.25 -0.72 10.74
CA THR A 48 -2.51 -0.67 11.49
C THR A 48 -3.10 -2.07 11.64
N TRP A 49 -3.18 -2.82 10.53
CA TRP A 49 -3.65 -4.21 10.56
C TRP A 49 -2.75 -5.13 11.40
N LEU A 50 -1.42 -4.98 11.29
CA LEU A 50 -0.46 -5.75 12.10
C LEU A 50 -0.68 -5.50 13.59
N ARG A 51 -0.82 -4.24 14.00
CA ARG A 51 -1.02 -3.85 15.40
C ARG A 51 -2.33 -4.39 15.98
N GLN A 52 -3.37 -4.46 15.15
CA GLN A 52 -4.70 -4.96 15.53
C GLN A 52 -4.74 -6.50 15.58
N THR A 53 -4.09 -7.17 14.62
CA THR A 53 -4.19 -8.63 14.43
C THR A 53 -3.12 -9.40 15.19
N TYR A 54 -1.93 -8.82 15.34
CA TYR A 54 -0.79 -9.41 16.03
C TYR A 54 -0.31 -8.47 17.16
N PRO A 55 -1.09 -8.34 18.25
CA PRO A 55 -0.77 -7.42 19.35
C PRO A 55 0.56 -7.73 20.04
N ASP A 56 1.05 -8.97 19.93
CA ASP A 56 2.32 -9.44 20.51
C ASP A 56 3.51 -9.34 19.53
N ALA A 57 3.27 -8.92 18.28
CA ALA A 57 4.36 -8.72 17.33
C ALA A 57 5.30 -7.61 17.83
N PRO A 58 6.63 -7.73 17.63
CA PRO A 58 7.60 -6.73 18.06
C PRO A 58 7.60 -5.53 17.10
N ILE A 59 6.44 -4.88 16.94
CA ILE A 59 6.23 -3.81 15.95
C ILE A 59 7.23 -2.67 16.13
N GLN A 60 7.70 -2.43 17.37
CA GLN A 60 8.72 -1.42 17.68
C GLN A 60 10.09 -1.70 17.02
N ASP A 61 10.36 -2.94 16.63
CA ASP A 61 11.58 -3.34 15.93
C ASP A 61 11.44 -3.25 14.41
N PHE A 62 10.23 -2.98 13.89
CA PHE A 62 9.99 -2.91 12.45
C PHE A 62 10.35 -1.53 11.90
N GLY A 63 10.92 -1.53 10.70
CA GLY A 63 11.20 -0.31 9.92
C GLY A 63 10.40 -0.27 8.63
N PHE A 64 10.33 0.92 8.04
CA PHE A 64 9.68 1.14 6.75
C PHE A 64 10.58 2.01 5.88
N ALA A 65 10.78 1.56 4.65
CA ALA A 65 11.76 2.14 3.74
C ALA A 65 11.18 2.21 2.32
N PRO A 66 11.72 3.08 1.45
CA PRO A 66 11.41 3.06 0.03
C PRO A 66 11.68 1.69 -0.58
N LEU A 67 10.93 1.36 -1.63
CA LEU A 67 11.26 0.18 -2.44
C LEU A 67 12.71 0.26 -2.94
N PRO A 68 13.44 -0.86 -2.99
CA PRO A 68 14.78 -0.88 -3.57
C PRO A 68 14.78 -0.27 -4.97
N ALA A 69 15.79 0.54 -5.25
CA ALA A 69 16.01 1.04 -6.60
C ALA A 69 16.31 -0.12 -7.55
N GLY A 70 15.73 -0.09 -8.75
CA GLY A 70 15.89 -1.14 -9.73
C GLY A 70 15.79 -0.63 -11.16
N GLY A 71 15.98 -1.53 -12.13
CA GLY A 71 15.91 -1.20 -13.55
C GLY A 71 17.12 -0.40 -14.07
N ALA A 72 17.10 -0.06 -15.36
CA ALA A 72 18.20 0.60 -16.04
C ALA A 72 18.38 2.07 -15.61
N ASP A 73 17.34 2.72 -15.08
CA ASP A 73 17.39 4.10 -14.61
C ASP A 73 17.71 4.22 -13.11
N GLY A 74 17.82 3.09 -12.40
CA GLY A 74 18.22 3.03 -11.00
C GLY A 74 17.28 3.78 -10.06
N LYS A 75 15.99 3.87 -10.41
CA LYS A 75 14.99 4.59 -9.62
C LYS A 75 14.26 3.67 -8.67
N SER A 76 13.89 4.21 -7.51
CA SER A 76 12.86 3.65 -6.65
C SER A 76 11.51 4.21 -7.11
N VAL A 77 10.55 3.34 -7.38
CA VAL A 77 9.20 3.74 -7.81
C VAL A 77 8.18 2.97 -6.98
N SER A 78 7.27 3.68 -6.34
CA SER A 78 6.18 3.10 -5.55
C SER A 78 4.83 3.44 -6.19
N LEU A 79 3.97 2.42 -6.30
CA LEU A 79 2.56 2.64 -6.61
C LEU A 79 1.93 3.45 -5.48
N VAL A 80 1.24 4.54 -5.81
CA VAL A 80 0.41 5.27 -4.85
C VAL A 80 -0.98 4.66 -4.82
N GLY A 81 -1.54 4.59 -3.62
CA GLY A 81 -2.89 4.12 -3.38
C GLY A 81 -3.53 4.92 -2.26
N GLY A 82 -4.56 4.34 -1.65
CA GLY A 82 -5.27 4.92 -0.53
C GLY A 82 -6.76 4.66 -0.63
N ASN A 83 -7.51 5.27 0.28
CA ASN A 83 -8.94 5.05 0.41
C ASN A 83 -9.70 6.32 0.01
N ILE A 84 -10.72 6.16 -0.82
CA ILE A 84 -11.65 7.23 -1.16
C ILE A 84 -13.00 6.98 -0.48
N ALA A 85 -13.53 8.00 0.19
CA ALA A 85 -14.90 7.98 0.69
C ALA A 85 -15.85 8.33 -0.46
N MET A 86 -16.71 7.39 -0.84
CA MET A 86 -17.71 7.59 -1.90
C MET A 86 -19.12 7.65 -1.33
N VAL A 87 -19.93 8.58 -1.83
CA VAL A 87 -21.35 8.65 -1.52
C VAL A 87 -22.13 7.88 -2.59
N SER A 88 -23.05 7.03 -2.15
CA SER A 88 -23.91 6.26 -3.05
C SER A 88 -24.68 7.18 -4.01
N SER A 89 -24.72 6.83 -5.30
CA SER A 89 -25.52 7.55 -6.29
C SER A 89 -27.03 7.50 -6.04
N LYS A 90 -27.46 6.64 -5.10
CA LYS A 90 -28.86 6.52 -4.66
C LYS A 90 -29.18 7.36 -3.40
N ALA A 91 -28.18 8.04 -2.82
CA ALA A 91 -28.38 8.86 -1.63
C ALA A 91 -29.29 10.06 -1.93
N SER A 92 -30.14 10.44 -0.99
CA SER A 92 -30.90 11.70 -1.08
C SER A 92 -29.97 12.91 -0.96
N ALA A 93 -30.45 14.10 -1.32
CA ALA A 93 -29.69 15.34 -1.16
C ALA A 93 -29.21 15.54 0.29
N ASP A 94 -30.11 15.33 1.27
CA ASP A 94 -29.78 15.44 2.70
C ASP A 94 -28.71 14.42 3.13
N GLN A 95 -28.74 13.21 2.57
CA GLN A 95 -27.71 12.19 2.86
C GLN A 95 -26.36 12.55 2.25
N VAL A 96 -26.35 13.12 1.04
CA VAL A 96 -25.13 13.62 0.41
C VAL A 96 -24.53 14.74 1.26
N GLU A 97 -25.36 15.70 1.68
CA GLU A 97 -24.93 16.80 2.55
C GLU A 97 -24.38 16.28 3.88
N ALA A 98 -25.11 15.39 4.55
CA ALA A 98 -24.67 14.80 5.81
C ALA A 98 -23.36 14.01 5.67
N ALA A 99 -23.19 13.25 4.59
CA ALA A 99 -21.96 12.50 4.34
C ALA A 99 -20.74 13.42 4.15
N VAL A 100 -20.92 14.56 3.46
CA VAL A 100 -19.86 15.56 3.30
C VAL A 100 -19.51 16.19 4.65
N TYR A 101 -20.49 16.65 5.43
CA TYR A 101 -20.23 17.21 6.76
C TYR A 101 -19.56 16.21 7.69
N TRP A 102 -20.02 14.96 7.69
CA TRP A 102 -19.41 13.90 8.50
C TRP A 102 -17.95 13.67 8.12
N ARG A 103 -17.63 13.65 6.81
CA ARG A 103 -16.24 13.51 6.36
C ARG A 103 -15.40 14.71 6.76
N LEU A 104 -15.91 15.93 6.64
CA LEU A 104 -15.19 17.12 7.06
C LEU A 104 -14.93 17.12 8.58
N PHE A 105 -15.94 16.75 9.37
CA PHE A 105 -15.82 16.65 10.82
C PHE A 105 -14.76 15.63 11.24
N THR A 106 -14.87 14.38 10.77
CA THR A 106 -13.95 13.30 11.16
C THR A 106 -12.51 13.47 10.64
N GLN A 107 -12.28 14.28 9.61
CA GLN A 107 -10.95 14.45 9.01
C GLN A 107 -10.26 15.75 9.40
N PHE A 108 -11.00 16.82 9.66
CA PHE A 108 -10.43 18.17 9.82
C PHE A 108 -10.82 18.86 11.12
N ASN A 109 -11.72 18.29 11.94
CA ASN A 109 -12.02 18.86 13.25
C ASN A 109 -10.95 18.41 14.27
N PRO A 110 -10.14 19.32 14.85
CA PRO A 110 -9.08 18.95 15.76
C PRO A 110 -9.57 18.24 17.02
N ASP A 111 -10.73 18.65 17.56
CA ASP A 111 -11.28 18.05 18.77
C ASP A 111 -11.70 16.60 18.54
N GLU A 112 -12.27 16.29 17.37
CA GLU A 112 -12.63 14.91 17.01
C GLU A 112 -11.40 14.05 16.73
N ILE A 113 -10.37 14.59 16.07
CA ILE A 113 -9.10 13.89 15.85
C ILE A 113 -8.45 13.51 17.19
N VAL A 114 -8.30 14.50 18.09
CA VAL A 114 -7.73 14.29 19.44
C VAL A 114 -8.57 13.29 20.22
N ARG A 115 -9.90 13.42 20.20
CA ARG A 115 -10.80 12.49 20.88
C ARG A 115 -10.65 11.05 20.36
N ASN A 116 -10.53 10.88 19.05
CA ASN A 116 -10.28 9.57 18.44
C ASN A 116 -8.94 8.98 18.91
N TYR A 117 -7.86 9.76 18.88
CA TYR A 117 -6.55 9.30 19.36
C TYR A 117 -6.55 8.99 20.87
N GLU A 118 -7.22 9.80 21.68
CA GLU A 118 -7.37 9.56 23.11
C GLU A 118 -8.10 8.26 23.42
N SER A 119 -9.06 7.86 22.59
CA SER A 119 -9.75 6.59 22.75
C SER A 119 -8.80 5.40 22.64
N GLY A 120 -7.66 5.56 21.98
CA GLY A 120 -6.57 4.57 21.92
C GLY A 120 -5.94 4.20 23.26
N LYS A 121 -6.15 5.01 24.31
CA LYS A 121 -5.78 4.65 25.70
C LYS A 121 -6.60 3.47 26.23
N SER A 122 -7.82 3.30 25.73
CA SER A 122 -8.75 2.23 26.12
C SER A 122 -9.04 1.22 25.00
N ASP A 123 -8.82 1.62 23.75
CA ASP A 123 -9.04 0.80 22.57
C ASP A 123 -7.71 0.56 21.84
N PRO A 124 -7.08 -0.62 22.00
CA PRO A 124 -5.80 -0.91 21.36
C PRO A 124 -5.88 -1.02 19.83
N THR A 125 -7.09 -0.95 19.25
CA THR A 125 -7.29 -0.95 17.80
C THR A 125 -7.13 0.42 17.15
N VAL A 126 -7.10 1.49 17.95
CA VAL A 126 -6.76 2.83 17.45
C VAL A 126 -5.26 2.90 17.27
N VAL A 127 -4.83 2.95 16.02
CA VAL A 127 -3.41 2.98 15.64
C VAL A 127 -3.07 4.37 15.12
N VAL A 128 -1.97 4.94 15.62
CA VAL A 128 -1.52 6.29 15.29
C VAL A 128 -0.04 6.23 14.91
N GLY A 129 0.31 6.89 13.79
CA GLY A 129 1.68 6.98 13.29
C GLY A 129 2.05 5.90 12.28
N ALA A 130 1.13 5.45 11.42
CA ALA A 130 1.47 4.55 10.32
C ALA A 130 2.36 5.28 9.29
N PRO A 131 3.26 4.59 8.58
CA PRO A 131 4.10 5.20 7.55
C PRO A 131 3.29 5.54 6.29
N GLU A 132 2.55 6.64 6.34
CA GLU A 132 1.71 7.12 5.24
C GLU A 132 2.37 8.27 4.46
N LEU A 133 1.84 8.55 3.26
CA LEU A 133 2.27 9.70 2.48
C LEU A 133 1.63 10.97 3.08
N PRO A 134 2.39 12.04 3.33
CA PRO A 134 1.81 13.32 3.74
C PRO A 134 0.91 13.85 2.62
N LEU A 135 -0.39 13.97 2.90
CA LEU A 135 -1.41 14.41 1.93
C LEU A 135 -1.56 15.93 1.88
N TYR A 136 -1.25 16.62 2.99
CA TYR A 136 -1.37 18.06 3.10
C TYR A 136 0.00 18.72 3.22
N VAL A 137 0.00 20.05 3.20
CA VAL A 137 1.21 20.88 3.31
C VAL A 137 0.93 22.10 4.19
N GLY A 138 1.99 22.74 4.68
CA GLY A 138 1.89 23.99 5.44
C GLY A 138 1.39 23.80 6.87
N ASP A 139 0.71 24.81 7.40
CA ASP A 139 0.36 24.89 8.82
C ASP A 139 -0.57 23.75 9.29
N TYR A 140 -1.47 23.28 8.42
CA TYR A 140 -2.36 22.16 8.75
C TYR A 140 -1.58 20.86 8.94
N GLU A 141 -0.72 20.52 7.98
CA GLU A 141 0.14 19.33 8.07
C GLU A 141 1.02 19.38 9.32
N ALA A 142 1.67 20.52 9.58
CA ALA A 142 2.51 20.69 10.76
C ALA A 142 1.73 20.53 12.08
N ALA A 143 0.47 20.99 12.14
CA ALA A 143 -0.39 20.81 13.31
C ALA A 143 -0.81 19.34 13.47
N THR A 144 -1.16 18.65 12.39
CA THR A 144 -1.50 17.22 12.41
C THR A 144 -0.30 16.37 12.83
N GLU A 145 0.89 16.58 12.26
CA GLU A 145 2.12 15.89 12.66
C GLU A 145 2.43 16.08 14.15
N ALA A 146 2.23 17.29 14.68
CA ALA A 146 2.47 17.58 16.09
C ALA A 146 1.50 16.80 17.00
N VAL A 147 0.21 16.75 16.64
CA VAL A 147 -0.79 15.96 17.39
C VAL A 147 -0.48 14.46 17.26
N GLU A 148 -0.20 13.95 16.06
CA GLU A 148 0.15 12.54 15.86
C GLU A 148 1.36 12.13 16.69
N ALA A 149 2.38 12.97 16.79
CA ALA A 149 3.57 12.70 17.60
C ALA A 149 3.26 12.51 19.11
N GLU A 150 2.22 13.16 19.64
CA GLU A 150 1.81 13.00 21.04
C GLU A 150 1.09 11.66 21.30
N TYR A 151 0.43 11.11 20.28
CA TYR A 151 -0.43 9.92 20.38
C TYR A 151 0.13 8.69 19.66
N ALA A 152 1.24 8.82 18.95
CA ALA A 152 1.84 7.75 18.17
C ALA A 152 2.09 6.50 19.01
N ASN A 153 1.62 5.36 18.50
CA ASN A 153 1.80 4.05 19.13
C ASN A 153 2.49 3.04 18.21
N LEU A 154 3.00 3.53 17.08
CA LEU A 154 3.90 2.85 16.15
C LEU A 154 5.31 3.50 16.20
N PRO A 155 6.37 2.79 15.77
CA PRO A 155 7.73 3.34 15.79
C PRO A 155 7.98 4.33 14.63
N VAL A 156 7.36 5.51 14.68
CA VAL A 156 7.45 6.56 13.64
C VAL A 156 8.90 6.89 13.25
N ALA A 157 9.81 6.90 14.22
CA ALA A 157 11.23 7.15 13.98
C ALA A 157 11.89 6.13 13.02
N ASN A 158 11.39 4.88 13.00
CA ASN A 158 11.92 3.82 12.14
C ASN A 158 11.51 4.00 10.66
N TYR A 159 10.65 4.97 10.34
CA TYR A 159 10.15 5.22 9.00
C TYR A 159 10.80 6.44 8.34
N LYS A 160 11.77 7.08 9.01
CA LYS A 160 12.44 8.29 8.52
C LYS A 160 13.01 8.12 7.11
N LEU A 161 13.55 6.95 6.78
CA LEU A 161 14.10 6.69 5.45
C LEU A 161 13.01 6.76 4.36
N PHE A 162 11.81 6.27 4.65
CA PHE A 162 10.67 6.37 3.75
C PHE A 162 10.20 7.83 3.60
N LEU A 163 9.93 8.49 4.73
CA LEU A 163 9.43 9.88 4.74
C LEU A 163 10.41 10.84 4.04
N ASP A 164 11.70 10.76 4.34
CA ASP A 164 12.72 11.60 3.71
C ASP A 164 12.78 11.37 2.20
N ALA A 165 12.64 10.12 1.74
CA ALA A 165 12.75 9.79 0.32
C ALA A 165 11.50 10.23 -0.47
N VAL A 166 10.32 10.15 0.14
CA VAL A 166 9.07 10.70 -0.41
C VAL A 166 9.16 12.22 -0.49
N SER A 167 9.42 12.90 0.64
CA SER A 167 9.41 14.37 0.72
C SER A 167 10.52 15.03 -0.11
N SER A 168 11.65 14.33 -0.34
CA SER A 168 12.71 14.81 -1.24
C SER A 168 12.50 14.47 -2.72
N GLY A 169 11.44 13.74 -3.07
CA GLY A 169 11.17 13.32 -4.45
C GLY A 169 12.16 12.28 -4.98
N LYS A 170 12.88 11.56 -4.11
CA LYS A 170 13.78 10.46 -4.50
C LYS A 170 13.02 9.20 -4.92
N VAL A 171 11.80 9.03 -4.40
CA VAL A 171 10.88 7.97 -4.83
C VAL A 171 9.98 8.53 -5.92
N GLY A 172 9.94 7.85 -7.06
CA GLY A 172 8.91 8.09 -8.06
C GLY A 172 7.56 7.59 -7.55
N LEU A 173 6.57 8.47 -7.53
CA LEU A 173 5.20 8.09 -7.19
C LEU A 173 4.42 7.76 -8.47
N GLN A 174 3.96 6.52 -8.58
CA GLN A 174 3.24 6.03 -9.75
C GLN A 174 1.75 5.91 -9.44
N PRO A 175 0.85 6.68 -10.08
CA PRO A 175 -0.59 6.49 -9.92
C PRO A 175 -1.05 5.18 -10.56
N GLU A 176 -2.20 4.70 -10.11
CA GLU A 176 -2.91 3.59 -10.74
C GLU A 176 -3.23 3.88 -12.22
N PRO A 177 -3.35 2.86 -13.07
CA PRO A 177 -3.80 3.06 -14.45
C PRO A 177 -5.18 3.73 -14.47
N LEU A 178 -5.25 4.93 -15.06
CA LEU A 178 -6.47 5.74 -15.13
C LEU A 178 -7.61 5.09 -15.93
N VAL A 179 -7.25 4.21 -16.85
CA VAL A 179 -8.16 3.55 -17.78
C VAL A 179 -8.10 2.04 -17.53
N ALA A 180 -9.26 1.44 -17.25
CA ALA A 180 -9.42 0.00 -17.03
C ALA A 180 -8.41 -0.59 -16.01
N GLY A 181 -8.14 0.14 -14.92
CA GLY A 181 -7.12 -0.25 -13.94
C GLY A 181 -7.36 -1.62 -13.30
N GLN A 182 -8.61 -1.94 -12.96
CA GLN A 182 -8.96 -3.25 -12.38
C GLN A 182 -8.79 -4.40 -13.38
N ASP A 183 -9.11 -4.16 -14.65
CA ASP A 183 -8.87 -5.13 -15.72
C ASP A 183 -7.37 -5.31 -15.98
N PHE A 184 -6.58 -4.23 -15.91
CA PHE A 184 -5.13 -4.29 -15.99
C PHE A 184 -4.54 -5.13 -14.85
N TYR A 185 -4.99 -4.91 -13.60
CA TYR A 185 -4.56 -5.71 -12.47
C TYR A 185 -4.96 -7.18 -12.60
N SER A 186 -6.13 -7.47 -13.16
CA SER A 186 -6.58 -8.85 -13.41
C SER A 186 -5.71 -9.55 -14.46
N ALA A 187 -5.37 -8.86 -15.55
CA ALA A 187 -4.48 -9.38 -16.58
C ALA A 187 -3.07 -9.63 -16.01
N MET A 188 -2.50 -8.66 -15.30
CA MET A 188 -1.18 -8.78 -14.68
C MET A 188 -1.15 -9.82 -13.55
N GLY A 189 -2.23 -9.94 -12.78
CA GLY A 189 -2.38 -10.95 -11.73
C GLY A 189 -2.28 -12.36 -12.27
N THR A 190 -2.82 -12.61 -13.47
CA THR A 190 -2.69 -13.90 -14.15
C THR A 190 -1.24 -14.17 -14.57
N VAL A 191 -0.56 -13.17 -15.17
CA VAL A 191 0.86 -13.29 -15.56
C VAL A 191 1.73 -13.59 -14.34
N LEU A 192 1.58 -12.82 -13.25
CA LEU A 192 2.34 -13.01 -12.01
C LEU A 192 2.06 -14.38 -11.39
N SER A 193 0.79 -14.81 -11.35
CA SER A 193 0.41 -16.13 -10.83
C SER A 193 1.12 -17.24 -11.60
N THR A 194 1.16 -17.19 -12.93
CA THR A 194 1.91 -18.15 -13.75
C THR A 194 3.40 -18.12 -13.42
N VAL A 195 4.02 -16.94 -13.37
CA VAL A 195 5.45 -16.78 -13.09
C VAL A 195 5.86 -17.42 -11.75
N VAL A 196 5.04 -17.26 -10.70
CA VAL A 196 5.40 -17.75 -9.35
C VAL A 196 4.97 -19.19 -9.07
N THR A 197 4.13 -19.79 -9.92
CA THR A 197 3.60 -21.16 -9.74
C THR A 197 4.14 -22.18 -10.74
N ASP A 198 4.60 -21.75 -11.92
CA ASP A 198 5.21 -22.62 -12.93
C ASP A 198 6.68 -22.24 -13.18
N GLN A 199 7.60 -23.09 -12.71
CA GLN A 199 9.03 -22.92 -12.91
C GLN A 199 9.44 -22.91 -14.38
N ASN A 200 8.68 -23.60 -15.24
CA ASN A 200 8.98 -23.73 -16.68
C ASN A 200 8.20 -22.71 -17.53
N ALA A 201 7.55 -21.72 -16.91
CA ALA A 201 6.77 -20.72 -17.61
C ALA A 201 7.61 -19.97 -18.66
N ASP A 202 7.10 -19.89 -19.89
CA ASP A 202 7.61 -18.95 -20.89
C ASP A 202 7.08 -17.55 -20.57
N VAL A 203 7.83 -16.83 -19.73
CA VAL A 203 7.45 -15.50 -19.24
C VAL A 203 7.15 -14.52 -20.37
N ALA A 204 7.90 -14.59 -21.48
CA ALA A 204 7.72 -13.70 -22.62
C ALA A 204 6.41 -14.01 -23.37
N ALA A 205 6.14 -15.30 -23.62
CA ALA A 205 4.90 -15.72 -24.25
C ALA A 205 3.68 -15.42 -23.37
N THR A 206 3.75 -15.69 -22.06
CA THR A 206 2.68 -15.39 -21.11
C THR A 206 2.36 -13.90 -21.06
N LEU A 207 3.38 -13.04 -20.95
CA LEU A 207 3.18 -11.59 -20.97
C LEU A 207 2.56 -11.12 -22.28
N LYS A 208 3.06 -11.62 -23.42
CA LYS A 208 2.53 -11.25 -24.73
C LYS A 208 1.06 -11.64 -24.87
N GLN A 209 0.70 -12.86 -24.49
CA GLN A 209 -0.68 -13.34 -24.57
C GLN A 209 -1.62 -12.50 -23.70
N ALA A 210 -1.19 -12.15 -22.48
CA ALA A 210 -1.97 -11.28 -21.59
C ALA A 210 -2.16 -9.89 -22.20
N ALA A 211 -1.11 -9.31 -22.78
CA ALA A 211 -1.19 -8.01 -23.46
C ALA A 211 -2.16 -8.04 -24.66
N ASP A 212 -2.08 -9.06 -25.52
CA ASP A 212 -2.97 -9.21 -26.67
C ASP A 212 -4.44 -9.35 -26.22
N THR A 213 -4.67 -10.15 -25.17
CA THR A 213 -6.02 -10.37 -24.60
C THR A 213 -6.58 -9.10 -23.96
N PHE A 214 -5.75 -8.37 -23.21
CA PHE A 214 -6.13 -7.11 -22.59
C PHE A 214 -6.49 -6.07 -23.66
N GLN A 215 -5.71 -5.99 -24.74
CA GLN A 215 -6.02 -5.11 -25.87
C GLN A 215 -7.38 -5.44 -26.48
N SER A 216 -7.60 -6.69 -26.90
CA SER A 216 -8.81 -7.05 -27.66
C SER A 216 -10.09 -7.02 -26.83
N ASN A 217 -10.01 -7.45 -25.56
CA ASN A 217 -11.20 -7.69 -24.74
C ASN A 217 -11.54 -6.52 -23.83
N VAL A 218 -10.57 -5.63 -23.56
CA VAL A 218 -10.77 -4.48 -22.67
C VAL A 218 -10.61 -3.21 -23.46
N LEU A 219 -9.38 -2.90 -23.91
CA LEU A 219 -9.09 -1.59 -24.49
C LEU A 219 -9.86 -1.31 -25.78
N ASP A 220 -9.94 -2.27 -26.70
CA ASP A 220 -10.70 -2.12 -27.96
C ASP A 220 -12.22 -2.02 -27.74
N GLN A 221 -12.71 -2.39 -26.54
CA GLN A 221 -14.11 -2.29 -26.16
C GLN A 221 -14.45 -0.96 -25.47
N LEU A 222 -13.44 -0.19 -25.06
CA LEU A 222 -13.64 1.14 -24.49
C LEU A 222 -14.08 2.11 -25.60
N LYS A 223 -15.19 2.79 -25.36
CA LYS A 223 -15.78 3.77 -26.28
C LYS A 223 -15.39 5.19 -25.90
#